data_AF-A0A143ZB67-F1
#
_entry.id   AF-A0A143ZB67-F1
#
_cell.length_a   1.000
_cell.length_b   1.000
_cell.length_c   1.000
_cell.angle_alpha   90.00
_cell.angle_beta   90.00
_cell.angle_gamma   90.00
#
_symmetry.space_group_name_H-M   'P 1'
#
loop_
_entity.id
_entity.type
_entity.pdbx_description
1 polymer ?
#
loop_
_entity_poly.entity_id
_entity_poly.type
_entity_poly.pdbx_seq_one_letter_code
_entity_poly.pdbx_strand_id
1 'polypeptide(L)' 'MQQQYEKGRTDRDILRGWVLGLPSYPQPHGGAVDALKAWFSIRQSEVTPEIRTRDIEMLAAVADPSIATVPGGI' A
#
# COMPACT_ATOMS: atom_id res chain seq x y z
N MET A 1 3.20 2.05 9.55
CA MET A 1 3.26 3.07 8.48
C MET A 1 1.87 3.48 8.00
N GLN A 2 0.97 2.55 7.65
CA GLN A 2 -0.41 2.84 7.25
C GLN A 2 -1.13 3.87 8.14
N GLN A 3 -1.24 3.60 9.45
CA GLN A 3 -1.90 4.51 10.39
C GLN A 3 -1.27 5.92 10.45
N GLN A 4 0.03 6.05 10.17
CA GLN A 4 0.70 7.36 10.17
C GLN A 4 0.36 8.14 8.90
N TYR A 5 0.29 7.44 7.76
CA TYR A 5 -0.15 8.01 6.49
C TYR A 5 -1.62 8.44 6.53
N GLU A 6 -2.50 7.60 7.07
CA GLU A 6 -3.94 7.91 7.23
C GLU A 6 -4.17 9.15 8.10
N LYS A 7 -3.39 9.30 9.17
CA LYS A 7 -3.45 10.47 10.07
C LYS A 7 -2.78 11.72 9.50
N GLY A 8 -2.23 11.67 8.28
CA GLY A 8 -1.48 12.77 7.66
C GLY A 8 -0.17 13.10 8.38
N ARG A 9 0.36 12.16 9.17
CA ARG A 9 1.62 12.31 9.93
C ARG A 9 2.84 11.83 9.14
N THR A 10 2.64 11.35 7.93
CA THR A 10 3.69 10.84 7.05
C THR A 10 3.33 11.24 5.63
N ASP A 11 4.27 11.87 4.92
CA ASP A 11 4.12 12.18 3.52
C ASP A 11 4.23 10.93 2.64
N ARG A 12 3.61 11.00 1.46
CA ARG A 12 3.64 9.90 0.49
C ARG A 12 5.06 9.58 0.02
N ASP A 13 5.96 10.56 -0.03
CA ASP A 13 7.35 10.34 -0.42
C ASP A 13 8.12 9.52 0.64
N ILE A 14 7.91 9.82 1.92
CA ILE A 14 8.46 9.04 3.04
C ILE A 14 7.87 7.63 3.03
N LEU A 15 6.55 7.51 2.81
CA LEU A 15 5.88 6.23 2.70
C LEU A 15 6.43 5.41 1.51
N ARG A 16 6.64 6.05 0.35
CA ARG A 16 7.23 5.44 -0.84
C ARG A 16 8.63 4.90 -0.54
N GLY A 17 9.48 5.71 0.09
CA GLY A 17 10.83 5.26 0.47
C GLY A 17 10.78 4.02 1.36
N TRP A 18 9.86 3.99 2.33
CA TRP A 18 9.64 2.82 3.17
C TRP A 18 9.15 1.60 2.40
N VAL A 19 8.12 1.75 1.54
CA VAL A 19 7.55 0.66 0.74
C VAL A 19 8.61 0.04 -0.19
N LEU A 20 9.36 0.88 -0.91
CA LEU A 20 10.39 0.42 -1.83
C LEU A 20 11.58 -0.22 -1.11
N GLY A 21 11.80 0.14 0.15
CA GLY A 21 12.81 -0.46 1.03
C GLY A 21 12.39 -1.77 1.70
N LEU A 22 11.13 -2.22 1.54
CA LEU A 22 10.69 -3.49 2.11
C LEU A 22 11.46 -4.67 1.49
N PRO A 23 11.85 -5.69 2.27
CA PRO A 23 12.42 -6.91 1.72
C PRO A 23 11.36 -7.69 0.91
N SER A 24 11.79 -8.69 0.15
CA SER A 24 10.86 -9.66 -0.44
C SER A 24 10.30 -10.56 0.65
N TYR A 25 8.99 -10.82 0.62
CA TYR A 25 8.32 -11.69 1.59
C TYR A 25 7.98 -13.03 0.95
N PRO A 26 8.03 -14.15 1.69
CA PRO A 26 7.48 -15.42 1.23
C PRO A 26 5.95 -15.34 1.08
N GLN A 27 5.36 -16.30 0.37
CA GLN A 27 3.90 -16.47 0.36
C GLN A 27 3.37 -16.68 1.80
N PRO A 28 2.16 -16.20 2.11
CA PRO A 28 1.16 -15.61 1.19
C PRO A 28 1.32 -14.11 0.92
N HIS A 29 2.19 -13.40 1.64
CA HIS A 29 2.28 -11.93 1.59
C HIS A 29 3.15 -11.40 0.44
N GLY A 30 4.04 -12.23 -0.13
CA GLY A 30 4.95 -11.83 -1.21
C GLY A 30 4.26 -11.13 -2.36
N GLY A 31 3.18 -11.71 -2.89
CA GLY A 31 2.44 -11.12 -4.02
C GLY A 31 1.80 -9.76 -3.70
N ALA A 32 1.28 -9.58 -2.48
CA ALA A 32 0.72 -8.30 -2.05
C ALA A 32 1.81 -7.24 -1.87
N VAL A 33 2.98 -7.63 -1.35
CA VAL A 33 4.13 -6.72 -1.19
C VAL A 33 4.70 -6.31 -2.55
N ASP A 34 4.80 -7.22 -3.51
CA ASP A 34 5.24 -6.89 -4.87
C ASP A 34 4.25 -5.96 -5.58
N ALA A 35 2.94 -6.20 -5.44
CA ALA A 35 1.92 -5.30 -5.96
C ALA A 35 1.98 -3.91 -5.31
N LEU A 36 2.19 -3.85 -3.99
CA LEU A 36 2.38 -2.60 -3.25
C LEU A 36 3.61 -1.84 -3.76
N LYS A 37 4.75 -2.51 -3.92
CA LYS A 37 5.97 -1.91 -4.48
C LYS A 37 5.76 -1.40 -5.90
N ALA A 38 5.08 -2.18 -6.74
CA ALA A 38 4.77 -1.78 -8.11
C ALA A 38 3.93 -0.49 -8.13
N TRP A 39 2.89 -0.39 -7.29
CA TRP A 39 2.07 0.82 -7.15
C TRP A 39 2.89 2.05 -6.71
N PHE A 40 3.71 1.90 -5.66
CA PHE A 40 4.53 3.00 -5.14
C PHE A 40 5.75 3.34 -6.02
N SER A 41 6.12 2.48 -6.98
CA SER A 41 7.17 2.78 -7.96
C SER A 41 6.76 3.92 -8.91
N ILE A 42 5.46 4.04 -9.19
CA ILE A 42 4.90 5.09 -10.05
C ILE A 42 5.00 6.43 -9.33
N ARG A 43 5.78 7.37 -9.88
CA ARG A 43 5.82 8.74 -9.35
C ARG A 43 4.51 9.42 -9.68
N GLN A 44 3.84 9.96 -8.66
CA GLN A 44 2.69 10.81 -8.88
C GLN A 44 3.07 12.22 -8.47
N SER A 45 2.88 13.17 -9.37
CA SER A 45 3.21 14.58 -9.18
C SER A 45 2.28 15.25 -8.18
N GLU A 46 1.04 14.77 -8.07
CA GLU A 46 0.04 15.24 -7.13
C GLU A 46 -0.59 14.05 -6.40
N VAL A 47 -0.88 14.22 -5.11
CA VAL A 47 -1.57 13.21 -4.30
C VAL A 47 -3.02 13.64 -4.13
N THR A 48 -3.84 13.26 -5.10
CA THR A 48 -5.29 13.46 -5.01
C THR A 48 -5.89 12.58 -3.90
N PRO A 49 -7.09 12.90 -3.39
CA PRO A 49 -7.78 12.06 -2.42
C PRO A 49 -7.95 10.61 -2.90
N GLU A 50 -8.18 10.41 -4.21
CA GLU A 50 -8.30 9.08 -4.83
C GLU A 50 -7.00 8.28 -4.75
N ILE A 51 -5.86 8.93 -5.03
CA ILE A 51 -4.53 8.30 -4.89
C ILE A 51 -4.28 7.93 -3.44
N ARG A 52 -4.62 8.81 -2.49
CA ARG A 52 -4.46 8.54 -1.06
C ARG A 52 -5.32 7.35 -0.63
N THR A 53 -6.58 7.29 -1.05
CA THR A 53 -7.46 6.13 -0.79
C THR A 53 -6.82 4.86 -1.33
N ARG A 54 -6.31 4.89 -2.57
CA ARG A 54 -5.67 3.73 -3.18
C ARG A 54 -4.41 3.29 -2.46
N ASP A 55 -3.58 4.24 -2.02
CA ASP A 55 -2.39 3.96 -1.21
C ASP A 55 -2.77 3.20 0.09
N ILE A 56 -3.86 3.61 0.76
CA ILE A 56 -4.36 2.96 1.98
C ILE A 56 -4.88 1.55 1.69
N GLU A 57 -5.63 1.35 0.60
CA GLU A 57 -6.10 0.03 0.18
C GLU A 57 -4.93 -0.94 -0.07
N MET A 58 -3.89 -0.48 -0.78
CA MET A 58 -2.72 -1.29 -1.08
C MET A 58 -1.94 -1.66 0.20
N LEU A 59 -1.84 -0.72 1.16
CA LEU A 59 -1.23 -0.99 2.46
C LEU A 59 -2.04 -2.00 3.28
N ALA A 60 -3.38 -1.89 3.26
CA ALA A 60 -4.27 -2.81 3.95
C ALA A 60 -4.17 -4.23 3.39
N ALA A 61 -4.09 -4.38 2.06
CA ALA A 61 -3.95 -5.68 1.40
C ALA A 61 -2.67 -6.45 1.79
N VAL A 62 -1.60 -5.74 2.16
CA VAL A 62 -0.37 -6.36 2.69
C VAL A 62 -0.52 -6.76 4.16
N ALA A 63 -1.20 -5.92 4.96
CA ALA A 63 -1.39 -6.14 6.39
C ALA A 63 -2.38 -7.30 6.67
N ASP A 64 -3.39 -7.46 5.83
CA ASP A 64 -4.35 -8.55 5.91
C ASP A 64 -4.62 -9.14 4.50
N PRO A 65 -4.03 -10.29 4.17
CA PRO A 65 -4.25 -10.94 2.88
C PRO A 65 -5.69 -11.45 2.70
N SER A 66 -6.52 -11.51 3.76
CA SER A 66 -7.95 -11.84 3.64
C SER A 66 -8.76 -10.67 3.07
N ILE A 67 -8.27 -9.43 3.19
CA ILE A 67 -8.88 -8.24 2.56
C ILE A 67 -8.65 -8.26 1.04
N ALA A 68 -7.57 -8.90 0.57
CA ALA A 68 -7.34 -9.10 -0.86
C ALA A 68 -8.32 -10.10 -1.52
N THR A 69 -9.07 -10.88 -0.73
CA THR A 69 -9.97 -11.94 -1.23
C THR A 69 -11.47 -11.65 -1.09
N VAL A 70 -11.90 -10.40 -0.90
CA VAL A 70 -13.34 -10.09 -0.86
C VAL A 70 -13.80 -9.01 -1.85
N PRO A 71 -13.95 -9.34 -3.14
CA PRO A 71 -15.00 -8.77 -3.97
C PRO A 71 -16.18 -9.75 -4.03
N GLY A 72 -17.19 -9.53 -3.20
CA GLY A 72 -18.51 -10.16 -3.34
C GLY A 72 -18.79 -11.33 -2.39
N GLY A 73 -19.79 -11.14 -1.54
CA GLY A 73 -20.33 -12.17 -0.67
C GLY A 73 -21.62 -11.72 0.00
N ILE A 74 -22.71 -11.82 -0.78
CA ILE A 74 -24.17 -11.74 -0.50
C ILE A 74 -24.77 -10.42 0.00
#